data_AF-A0A9E4HTJ5-F1
#
_entry.id   AF-A0A9E4HTJ5-F1
#
_cell.length_a   1.000
_cell.length_b   1.000
_cell.length_c   1.000
_cell.angle_alpha   90.00
_cell.angle_beta   90.00
_cell.angle_gamma   90.00
#
_symmetry.space_group_name_H-M   'P 1'
#
loop_
_entity.id
_entity.type
_entity.pdbx_description
1 polymer ?
#
loop_
_entity_poly.entity_id
_entity_poly.type
_entity_poly.pdbx_seq_one_letter_code
_entity_poly.pdbx_strand_id
1 'polypeptide(L)' 'MPLEAGRYPVLPLRDIVVFPHMIVPLFVGREKSVRALEEVMNDDKQIMLFAQNEAGEENPTPDDLYEMG' A
#
# COMPACT_ATOMS: atom_id res chain seq x y z
N MET A 1 -17.99 8.55 7.74
CA MET A 1 -17.26 9.72 7.18
C MET A 1 -17.14 9.47 5.70
N PRO A 2 -17.48 10.42 4.82
CA PRO A 2 -17.23 10.24 3.40
C PRO A 2 -15.71 10.18 3.19
N LEU A 3 -15.25 9.27 2.32
CA LEU A 3 -13.90 9.35 1.78
C LEU A 3 -13.86 10.63 0.94
N GLU A 4 -13.20 11.67 1.44
CA GLU A 4 -12.85 12.84 0.64
C GLU A 4 -12.11 12.34 -0.61
N ALA A 5 -12.42 12.88 -1.78
CA ALA A 5 -11.80 12.47 -3.04
C ALA A 5 -10.33 12.94 -3.10
N GLY A 6 -9.45 12.21 -2.42
CA GLY A 6 -8.00 12.42 -2.39
C GLY A 6 -7.25 11.38 -3.23
N ARG A 7 -6.06 11.74 -3.72
CA ARG A 7 -5.10 10.77 -4.26
C ARG A 7 -4.26 10.25 -3.10
N TYR A 8 -4.37 8.96 -2.82
CA TYR A 8 -3.59 8.31 -1.77
C TYR A 8 -2.48 7.45 -2.36
N PRO A 9 -1.25 7.51 -1.82
CA PRO A 9 -0.22 6.55 -2.16
C PRO A 9 -0.65 5.13 -1.81
N VAL A 10 -0.30 4.18 -2.68
CA VAL A 10 -0.64 2.76 -2.54
C VAL A 10 0.62 1.98 -2.21
N LEU A 11 0.56 1.15 -1.17
CA LEU A 11 1.61 0.20 -0.81
C LEU A 11 1.11 -1.24 -1.04
N PRO A 12 1.63 -1.93 -2.06
CA PRO A 12 1.26 -3.30 -2.32
C PRO A 12 1.96 -4.24 -1.33
N LEU A 13 1.20 -5.09 -0.66
CA LEU A 13 1.66 -6.07 0.32
C LEU A 13 1.81 -7.44 -0.34
N ARG A 14 2.94 -8.08 -0.06
CA ARG A 14 3.26 -9.44 -0.46
C ARG A 14 3.23 -10.30 0.80
N ASP A 15 2.56 -11.44 0.75
CA ASP A 15 2.48 -12.45 1.83
C ASP A 15 1.63 -12.09 3.07
N ILE A 16 1.09 -10.88 3.18
CA ILE A 16 0.27 -10.48 4.34
C ILE A 16 -0.97 -9.65 3.94
N VAL A 17 -2.02 -9.78 4.74
CA VAL A 17 -3.20 -8.92 4.73
C VAL A 17 -3.32 -8.27 6.11
N VAL A 18 -3.46 -6.95 6.15
CA VAL A 18 -3.55 -6.17 7.39
C VAL A 18 -4.98 -5.72 7.59
N PHE A 19 -5.53 -5.97 8.76
CA PHE A 19 -6.87 -5.52 9.13
C PHE A 19 -6.81 -4.28 10.02
N PRO A 20 -7.90 -3.49 10.09
CA PRO A 20 -7.99 -2.36 10.99
C PRO A 20 -7.59 -2.73 12.43
N HIS A 21 -6.93 -1.80 13.12
CA HIS A 21 -6.39 -1.94 14.49
C HIS A 21 -5.18 -2.88 14.66
N MET A 22 -4.65 -3.46 13.58
CA MET A 22 -3.39 -4.20 13.64
C MET A 22 -2.17 -3.27 13.63
N ILE A 23 -1.14 -3.61 14.40
CA ILE A 23 0.18 -2.99 14.34
C ILE A 23 1.15 -4.04 13.80
N VAL A 24 1.63 -3.85 12.58
CA VAL A 24 2.57 -4.77 11.93
C VAL A 24 3.79 -4.00 11.41
N PRO A 25 5.02 -4.49 11.65
CA PRO A 25 6.19 -3.93 11.00
C PRO A 25 6.21 -4.35 9.52
N LEU A 26 6.33 -3.39 8.61
CA LEU A 26 6.44 -3.63 7.17
C LEU A 26 7.90 -3.47 6.72
N PHE A 27 8.39 -4.43 5.94
CA PHE A 27 9.69 -4.33 5.30
C PHE A 27 9.50 -3.89 3.86
N VAL A 28 10.00 -2.69 3.53
CA VAL A 28 9.87 -2.12 2.20
C VAL A 28 11.25 -2.01 1.56
N GLY A 29 11.47 -2.75 0.47
CA GLY A 29 12.75 -2.79 -0.25
C GLY A 29 12.72 -2.22 -1.66
N ARG A 30 11.54 -1.96 -2.23
CA ARG A 30 11.39 -1.45 -3.60
C ARG A 30 11.44 0.06 -3.60
N GLU A 31 12.25 0.64 -4.49
CA GLU A 31 12.46 2.10 -4.55
C GLU A 31 11.14 2.88 -4.71
N LYS A 32 10.21 2.40 -5.53
CA LYS A 32 8.88 3.01 -5.70
C LYS A 32 8.07 3.03 -4.40
N SER A 33 8.13 1.95 -3.63
CA SER A 33 7.41 1.81 -2.37
C SER A 33 8.03 2.67 -1.25
N VAL A 34 9.36 2.83 -1.27
CA VAL A 34 10.05 3.76 -0.37
C VAL A 34 9.62 5.20 -0.65
N ARG A 35 9.59 5.62 -1.93
CA ARG A 35 9.13 6.96 -2.31
C ARG A 35 7.67 7.21 -1.92
N ALA A 36 6.78 6.22 -2.12
CA ALA A 36 5.39 6.33 -1.68
C ALA A 36 5.28 6.54 -0.16
N LEU A 37 6.11 5.86 0.64
CA LEU A 37 6.17 6.07 2.08
C LEU A 37 6.72 7.46 2.45
N GLU A 38 7.75 7.94 1.75
CA GLU A 38 8.30 9.28 1.95
C GLU A 38 7.26 10.37 1.68
N GLU A 39 6.45 10.23 0.62
CA GLU A 39 5.32 11.13 0.33
C GLU A 39 4.29 11.12 1.47
N VAL A 40 3.87 9.93 1.93
CA VAL A 40 2.91 9.78 3.04
C VAL A 40 3.43 10.42 4.33
N MET A 41 4.72 10.31 4.61
CA MET A 41 5.33 10.89 5.81
C MET A 41 5.34 12.42 5.81
N ASN A 42 5.25 13.03 4.62
CA ASN A 42 5.19 14.49 4.42
C ASN A 42 3.75 15.03 4.35
N ASP A 43 2.74 14.16 4.28
CA ASP A 43 1.32 14.51 4.16
C ASP A 43 0.52 14.05 5.42
N ASP A 44 -0.80 13.93 5.32
CA ASP A 44 -1.74 13.49 6.38
C ASP A 44 -1.53 12.03 6.87
N LYS A 45 -0.41 11.39 6.53
CA LYS A 45 0.00 10.04 6.95
C LYS A 45 -0.99 8.95 6.58
N GLN A 46 -1.80 9.18 5.55
CA GLN A 46 -2.74 8.20 5.02
C GLN A 46 -2.09 7.41 3.87
N ILE A 47 -2.17 6.09 3.95
CA ILE A 47 -1.69 5.17 2.92
C ILE A 47 -2.71 4.07 2.70
N MET A 48 -2.90 3.66 1.44
CA MET A 48 -3.77 2.55 1.10
C MET A 48 -2.93 1.27 0.95
N LEU A 49 -3.35 0.20 1.62
CA LEU A 49 -2.69 -1.09 1.57
C LEU A 49 -3.49 -2.03 0.67
N PHE A 50 -2.82 -2.69 -0.27
CA PHE A 50 -3.48 -3.64 -1.17
C PHE A 50 -2.68 -4.92 -1.24
N ALA A 51 -3.36 -6.07 -1.17
CA ALA A 51 -2.71 -7.35 -1.40
C ALA A 51 -2.39 -7.52 -2.90
N GLN A 52 -1.25 -8.13 -3.20
CA GLN A 52 -0.90 -8.54 -4.55
C GLN A 52 -1.47 -9.93 -4.85
N ASN A 53 -1.90 -10.15 -6.09
CA ASN A 53 -2.33 -11.45 -6.57
C ASN A 53 -1.13 -12.40 -6.70
N GLU A 54 -0.08 -11.96 -7.39
CA GLU A 54 1.15 -12.73 -7.59
C GLU A 54 2.31 -12.18 -6.75
N ALA A 55 2.78 -12.97 -5.79
CA ALA A 55 3.92 -12.60 -4.94
C ALA A 55 5.25 -12.43 -5.73
N GLY A 56 5.36 -13.04 -6.91
CA GLY A 56 6.58 -12.99 -7.73
C GLY A 56 6.82 -11.63 -8.40
N GLU A 57 5.78 -10.81 -8.60
CA GLU A 57 5.89 -9.60 -9.42
C GLU A 57 6.57 -8.45 -8.67
N GLU A 58 7.65 -7.93 -9.24
CA GLU A 58 8.45 -6.84 -8.65
C GLU A 58 7.87 -5.45 -8.90
N ASN A 59 7.11 -5.28 -9.98
CA ASN A 59 6.47 -4.04 -10.36
C ASN A 59 4.98 -4.28 -10.64
N PRO A 60 4.17 -4.56 -9.60
CA PRO A 60 2.75 -4.83 -9.77
C PRO A 60 2.07 -3.63 -10.43
N THR A 61 1.25 -3.93 -11.42
CA THR A 61 0.31 -3.00 -12.02
C THR A 61 -1.00 -2.99 -11.23
N PRO A 62 -1.91 -2.03 -11.47
CA PRO A 62 -3.22 -2.04 -10.81
C PRO A 62 -4.01 -3.34 -11.00
N ASP A 63 -3.84 -4.01 -12.15
CA ASP A 63 -4.53 -5.27 -12.47
C ASP A 63 -3.98 -6.47 -11.66
N ASP A 64 -2.79 -6.31 -11.07
CA ASP A 64 -2.14 -7.32 -10.22
C ASP A 64 -2.53 -7.19 -8.74
N LEU A 65 -3.35 -6.19 -8.40
CA LEU A 65 -3.82 -5.92 -7.05
C LEU A 65 -5.28 -6.35 -6.88
N TYR A 66 -5.62 -6.78 -5.67
CA TYR A 66 -7.03 -6.98 -5.33
C TYR A 66 -7.74 -5.62 -5.26
N GLU A 67 -8.98 -5.53 -5.75
CA GLU A 67 -9.74 -4.26 -5.77
C GLU A 67 -10.19 -3.77 -4.39
N MET A 68 -10.17 -4.64 -3.37
CA MET A 68 -10.50 -4.31 -1.98
C MET A 68 -9.32 -4.56 -1.04
N GLY A 69 -9.07 -3.59 -0.17
CA GLY A 69 -8.01 -3.56 0.85
C GLY A 69 -8.30 -2.52 1.92
#